data_AF-A0A8D8BXI5-F1
#
_entry.id   AF-A0A8D8BXI5-F1
#
_cell.length_a   1.000
_cell.length_b   1.000
_cell.length_c   1.000
_cell.angle_alpha   90.00
_cell.angle_beta   90.00
_cell.angle_gamma   90.00
#
_symmetry.space_group_name_H-M   'P 1'
#
loop_
_entity.id
_entity.type
_entity.pdbx_description
1 polymer ?
#
loop_
_entity_poly.entity_id
_entity_poly.type
_entity_poly.pdbx_seq_one_letter_code
_entity_poly.pdbx_strand_id
1 'polypeptide(L)'
;DENLPPSYENMHHNLTRDLEENYEIIYSWREIFDSYKEKDGHTRFMMTEAYASLEDLMKWFGTEQRPGSHMPFNFDFIMSINSGSLADDYKRLIDEWIAAMPSFGSPNWVLGNHDRPRVASRYGRDRAAGLAIMEMTLPGIAVVYYGEEIGMEDNRDITWEDTQDPQACNTNRDVFQEHTRDPVRTPFQWDSSKHAGFSPENAIDTWLPVHPNYAEINLAAQKQDPNSMFKLYQKLIQLRKGHTFRHGDLKTFVLTNNVFAFTRSLKDHQTYAVAVNVNPFDVDLNLKDLGEEVGKVKVVISSLDSDMKEGDQYDDVQNLVLGRYDTVVLELLPSGGAIVQVSMLLLIASVLRNIFA
;
A
#
# COMPACT_ATOMS: atom_id res chain seq x y z
N ASP A 1 -32.71 -13.77 5.63
CA ASP A 1 -33.53 -14.96 5.90
C ASP A 1 -34.51 -14.57 6.99
N GLU A 2 -35.81 -14.55 6.69
CA GLU A 2 -36.86 -14.14 7.64
C GLU A 2 -36.97 -15.08 8.86
N ASN A 3 -36.26 -16.22 8.85
CA ASN A 3 -36.26 -17.19 9.93
C ASN A 3 -35.13 -17.01 10.95
N LEU A 4 -34.20 -16.07 10.74
CA LEU A 4 -33.15 -15.75 11.71
C LEU A 4 -33.59 -14.60 12.62
N PRO A 5 -33.21 -14.61 13.92
CA PRO A 5 -33.44 -13.46 14.78
C PRO A 5 -32.76 -12.21 14.19
N PRO A 6 -33.35 -11.02 14.34
CA PRO A 6 -32.74 -9.80 13.81
C PRO A 6 -31.35 -9.58 14.44
N SER A 7 -30.36 -9.37 13.59
CA SER A 7 -28.97 -9.06 13.91
C SER A 7 -28.53 -7.88 13.06
N TYR A 8 -27.45 -7.20 13.44
CA TYR A 8 -26.97 -6.07 12.65
C TYR A 8 -26.64 -6.52 11.21
N GLU A 9 -26.09 -7.71 11.04
CA GLU A 9 -25.64 -8.26 9.77
C GLU A 9 -26.78 -8.67 8.83
N ASN A 10 -27.97 -8.95 9.37
CA ASN A 10 -29.11 -9.42 8.57
C ASN A 10 -30.20 -8.35 8.35
N MET A 11 -29.93 -7.09 8.74
CA MET A 11 -30.80 -5.95 8.48
C MET A 11 -30.34 -5.13 7.27
N HIS A 12 -31.31 -4.54 6.56
CA HIS A 12 -31.03 -3.49 5.58
C HIS A 12 -30.94 -2.13 6.28
N HIS A 13 -29.77 -1.50 6.25
CA HIS A 13 -29.46 -0.25 6.97
C HIS A 13 -29.79 1.03 6.17
N ASN A 14 -30.79 0.98 5.30
CA ASN A 14 -31.11 2.05 4.35
C ASN A 14 -31.56 3.37 5.01
N LEU A 15 -31.88 3.34 6.32
CA LEU A 15 -32.33 4.50 7.11
C LEU A 15 -31.33 4.90 8.20
N THR A 16 -30.21 4.22 8.32
CA THR A 16 -29.26 4.37 9.43
C THR A 16 -27.81 4.52 8.98
N ARG A 17 -27.51 4.33 7.70
CA ARG A 17 -26.18 4.44 7.10
C ARG A 17 -26.21 5.23 5.80
N ASP A 18 -25.09 5.85 5.48
CA ASP A 18 -24.78 6.43 4.16
C ASP A 18 -25.83 7.45 3.65
N LEU A 19 -26.57 8.08 4.57
CA LEU A 19 -27.56 9.10 4.30
C LEU A 19 -26.91 10.38 3.75
N GLU A 20 -27.63 11.07 2.87
CA GLU A 20 -27.11 12.22 2.11
C GLU A 20 -26.62 13.35 3.03
N GLU A 21 -27.32 13.57 4.15
CA GLU A 21 -27.00 14.59 5.14
C GLU A 21 -25.61 14.41 5.78
N ASN A 22 -25.05 13.19 5.74
CA ASN A 22 -23.70 12.94 6.23
C ASN A 22 -22.64 13.63 5.36
N TYR A 23 -22.81 13.61 4.03
CA TYR A 23 -21.86 14.24 3.10
C TYR A 23 -21.93 15.77 3.22
N GLU A 24 -23.13 16.30 3.38
CA GLU A 24 -23.39 17.74 3.59
C GLU A 24 -22.60 18.31 4.77
N ILE A 25 -22.53 17.57 5.88
CA ILE A 25 -21.75 17.94 7.06
C ILE A 25 -20.25 17.99 6.73
N ILE A 26 -19.74 17.00 6.00
CA ILE A 26 -18.33 16.94 5.61
C ILE A 26 -17.97 18.09 4.67
N TYR A 27 -18.85 18.47 3.76
CA TYR A 27 -18.64 19.64 2.90
C TYR A 27 -18.52 20.93 3.72
N SER A 28 -19.38 21.11 4.73
CA SER A 28 -19.27 22.24 5.66
C SER A 28 -17.99 22.20 6.52
N TRP A 29 -17.52 21.02 6.93
CA TRP A 29 -16.22 20.91 7.60
C TRP A 29 -15.06 21.26 6.67
N ARG A 30 -15.16 20.92 5.38
CA ARG A 30 -14.14 21.29 4.41
C ARG A 30 -13.99 22.81 4.29
N GLU A 31 -15.09 23.55 4.29
CA GLU A 31 -15.06 25.03 4.31
C GLU A 31 -14.30 25.57 5.53
N ILE A 32 -14.45 24.95 6.70
CA ILE A 32 -13.71 25.33 7.91
C ILE A 32 -12.21 25.11 7.71
N PHE A 33 -11.80 23.96 7.14
CA PHE A 33 -10.40 23.64 6.86
C PHE A 33 -9.78 24.64 5.88
N ASP A 34 -10.50 24.96 4.81
CA ASP A 34 -10.05 25.93 3.81
C ASP A 34 -9.95 27.34 4.41
N SER A 35 -10.85 27.73 5.33
CA SER A 35 -10.77 29.02 6.05
C SER A 35 -9.50 29.17 6.90
N TYR A 36 -8.92 28.07 7.40
CA TYR A 36 -7.63 28.12 8.09
C TYR A 36 -6.47 28.33 7.11
N LYS A 37 -6.51 27.66 5.96
CA LYS A 37 -5.52 27.84 4.89
C LYS A 37 -5.54 29.26 4.35
N GLU A 38 -6.71 29.89 4.21
CA GLU A 38 -6.80 31.29 3.78
C GLU A 38 -6.12 32.25 4.77
N LYS A 39 -6.16 31.93 6.07
CA LYS A 39 -5.58 32.77 7.13
C LYS A 39 -4.05 32.68 7.21
N ASP A 40 -3.47 31.51 7.00
CA ASP A 40 -2.03 31.29 7.25
C ASP A 40 -1.27 30.57 6.12
N GLY A 41 -1.94 30.23 5.02
CA GLY A 41 -1.35 29.58 3.85
C GLY A 41 -1.11 28.07 3.99
N HIS A 42 -1.42 27.44 5.14
CA HIS A 42 -1.15 26.02 5.37
C HIS A 42 -2.40 25.16 5.15
N THR A 43 -2.30 24.19 4.24
CA THR A 43 -3.36 23.18 4.04
C THR A 43 -3.50 22.30 5.28
N ARG A 44 -4.70 22.25 5.86
CA ARG A 44 -5.10 21.19 6.81
C ARG A 44 -5.70 20.07 6.00
N PHE A 45 -5.35 18.84 6.34
CA PHE A 45 -5.76 17.67 5.58
C PHE A 45 -6.90 16.93 6.29
N MET A 46 -7.92 16.55 5.53
CA MET A 46 -9.10 15.85 6.04
C MET A 46 -9.28 14.55 5.28
N MET A 47 -9.23 13.42 6.00
CA MET A 47 -9.63 12.12 5.49
C MET A 47 -10.92 11.67 6.17
N THR A 48 -11.83 11.08 5.40
CA THR A 48 -13.04 10.44 5.94
C THR A 48 -12.87 8.93 5.96
N GLU A 49 -13.38 8.31 7.02
CA GLU A 49 -13.40 6.86 7.17
C GLU A 49 -14.83 6.35 6.95
N ALA A 50 -15.02 5.49 5.97
CA ALA A 50 -16.29 4.82 5.73
C ALA A 50 -16.05 3.44 5.10
N TYR A 51 -16.77 2.43 5.59
CA TYR A 51 -16.88 1.12 4.96
C TYR A 51 -18.16 1.10 4.13
N ALA A 52 -18.12 1.64 2.90
CA ALA A 52 -19.28 1.89 2.05
C ALA A 52 -19.05 1.41 0.60
N SER A 53 -20.07 1.54 -0.24
CA SER A 53 -19.95 1.25 -1.68
C SER A 53 -18.99 2.24 -2.35
N LEU A 54 -18.41 1.87 -3.50
CA LEU A 54 -17.55 2.78 -4.27
C LEU A 54 -18.27 4.10 -4.63
N GLU A 55 -19.56 4.02 -4.98
CA GLU A 55 -20.38 5.18 -5.30
C GLU A 55 -20.50 6.14 -4.10
N ASP A 56 -20.80 5.60 -2.92
CA ASP A 56 -20.91 6.38 -1.69
C ASP A 56 -19.54 6.93 -1.25
N LEU A 57 -18.47 6.16 -1.48
CA LEU A 57 -17.12 6.63 -1.19
C LEU A 57 -16.76 7.85 -2.05
N MET A 58 -17.13 7.87 -3.33
CA MET A 58 -16.84 9.00 -4.20
C MET A 58 -17.59 10.27 -3.81
N LYS A 59 -18.77 10.17 -3.18
CA LYS A 59 -19.49 11.34 -2.64
C LYS A 59 -18.67 12.08 -1.58
N TRP A 60 -17.80 11.41 -0.81
CA TRP A 60 -16.96 12.10 0.18
C TRP A 60 -15.96 13.11 -0.39
N PHE A 61 -15.63 13.03 -1.68
CA PHE A 61 -14.81 14.05 -2.35
C PHE A 61 -15.60 15.34 -2.62
N GLY A 62 -16.93 15.28 -2.66
CA GLY A 62 -17.81 16.38 -3.06
C GLY A 62 -17.68 16.72 -4.55
N THR A 63 -17.90 17.99 -4.88
CA THR A 63 -17.77 18.52 -6.25
C THR A 63 -16.70 19.61 -6.29
N GLU A 64 -16.27 20.04 -7.48
CA GLU A 64 -15.33 21.17 -7.60
C GLU A 64 -15.88 22.46 -6.97
N GLN A 65 -17.20 22.68 -7.05
CA GLN A 65 -17.86 23.87 -6.50
C GLN A 65 -18.10 23.74 -4.99
N ARG A 66 -18.20 22.51 -4.49
CA ARG A 66 -18.42 22.21 -3.08
C ARG A 66 -17.58 21.01 -2.67
N PRO A 67 -16.29 21.21 -2.40
CA PRO A 67 -15.37 20.13 -2.11
C PRO A 67 -15.70 19.51 -0.75
N GLY A 68 -15.52 18.20 -0.66
CA GLY A 68 -15.60 17.45 0.58
C GLY A 68 -14.24 17.16 1.18
N SER A 69 -14.11 15.97 1.76
CA SER A 69 -12.83 15.47 2.26
C SER A 69 -11.76 15.54 1.16
N HIS A 70 -10.50 15.69 1.58
CA HIS A 70 -9.41 15.64 0.62
C HIS A 70 -9.30 14.23 0.02
N MET A 71 -9.71 13.21 0.78
CA MET A 71 -9.95 11.85 0.31
C MET A 71 -10.69 11.02 1.36
N PRO A 72 -11.56 10.09 0.96
CA PRO A 72 -11.94 8.98 1.81
C PRO A 72 -10.82 7.93 1.87
N PHE A 73 -10.69 7.20 2.99
CA PHE A 73 -9.83 6.02 3.04
C PHE A 73 -10.32 4.95 2.04
N ASN A 74 -9.38 4.37 1.30
CA ASN A 74 -9.63 3.24 0.42
C ASN A 74 -9.33 1.93 1.15
N PHE A 75 -10.36 1.26 1.65
CA PHE A 75 -10.23 -0.03 2.33
C PHE A 75 -10.43 -1.24 1.42
N ASP A 76 -10.47 -1.08 0.09
CA ASP A 76 -10.78 -2.21 -0.80
C ASP A 76 -9.74 -3.34 -0.69
N PHE A 77 -8.45 -3.02 -0.49
CA PHE A 77 -7.42 -4.05 -0.25
C PHE A 77 -7.63 -4.86 1.03
N ILE A 78 -8.36 -4.31 2.00
CA ILE A 78 -8.75 -4.99 3.24
C ILE A 78 -10.02 -5.82 3.01
N MET A 79 -10.97 -5.31 2.23
CA MET A 79 -12.32 -5.88 2.10
C MET A 79 -12.48 -6.89 0.97
N SER A 80 -11.75 -6.67 -0.14
CA SER A 80 -12.01 -7.32 -1.43
C SER A 80 -10.86 -8.23 -1.88
N ILE A 81 -9.69 -8.12 -1.24
CA ILE A 81 -8.52 -8.96 -1.52
C ILE A 81 -8.23 -9.87 -0.34
N ASN A 82 -7.87 -11.12 -0.63
CA ASN A 82 -7.45 -12.11 0.35
C ASN A 82 -6.33 -13.00 -0.22
N SER A 83 -5.88 -13.98 0.56
CA SER A 83 -4.77 -14.86 0.20
C SER A 83 -4.99 -15.74 -1.04
N GLY A 84 -6.24 -15.83 -1.54
CA GLY A 84 -6.60 -16.57 -2.75
C GLY A 84 -6.94 -15.69 -3.95
N SER A 85 -6.82 -14.37 -3.83
CA SER A 85 -7.10 -13.44 -4.93
C SER A 85 -6.12 -13.62 -6.09
N LEU A 86 -6.65 -13.55 -7.31
CA LEU A 86 -5.90 -13.68 -8.56
C LEU A 86 -5.45 -12.31 -9.08
N ALA A 87 -4.55 -12.29 -10.05
CA ALA A 87 -4.01 -11.06 -10.63
C ALA A 87 -5.10 -10.11 -11.17
N ASP A 88 -6.19 -10.67 -11.72
CA ASP A 88 -7.34 -9.89 -12.20
C ASP A 88 -8.08 -9.17 -11.07
N ASP A 89 -8.13 -9.74 -9.87
CA ASP A 89 -8.78 -9.11 -8.71
C ASP A 89 -8.03 -7.84 -8.30
N TYR A 90 -6.69 -7.88 -8.27
CA TYR A 90 -5.85 -6.71 -8.00
C TYR A 90 -6.02 -5.64 -9.08
N LYS A 91 -5.97 -6.04 -10.37
CA LYS A 91 -6.17 -5.11 -11.49
C LYS A 91 -7.52 -4.43 -11.42
N ARG A 92 -8.60 -5.21 -11.26
CA ARG A 92 -9.98 -4.71 -11.21
C ARG A 92 -10.15 -3.70 -10.08
N LEU A 93 -9.70 -4.04 -8.87
CA LEU A 93 -9.78 -3.17 -7.70
C LEU A 93 -9.07 -1.83 -7.92
N ILE A 94 -7.83 -1.87 -8.41
CA ILE A 94 -7.03 -0.66 -8.64
C ILE A 94 -7.67 0.20 -9.75
N ASP A 95 -8.11 -0.43 -10.84
CA ASP A 95 -8.70 0.29 -11.97
C ASP A 95 -10.05 0.92 -11.61
N GLU A 96 -10.91 0.22 -10.87
CA GLU A 96 -12.21 0.74 -10.42
C GLU A 96 -12.04 1.97 -9.53
N TRP A 97 -11.12 1.92 -8.56
CA TRP A 97 -10.83 3.07 -7.70
C TRP A 97 -10.32 4.27 -8.48
N ILE A 98 -9.36 4.05 -9.39
CA ILE A 98 -8.77 5.12 -10.21
C ILE A 98 -9.79 5.70 -11.20
N ALA A 99 -10.64 4.86 -11.79
CA ALA A 99 -11.63 5.29 -12.77
C ALA A 99 -12.82 6.04 -12.14
N ALA A 100 -13.24 5.66 -10.93
CA ALA A 100 -14.36 6.30 -10.23
C ALA A 100 -13.97 7.64 -9.59
N MET A 101 -12.68 7.83 -9.27
CA MET A 101 -12.19 9.01 -8.58
C MET A 101 -12.36 10.29 -9.40
N PRO A 102 -12.83 11.40 -8.79
CA PRO A 102 -12.91 12.67 -9.49
C PRO A 102 -11.53 13.18 -9.90
N SER A 103 -11.46 13.94 -10.99
CA SER A 103 -10.21 14.47 -11.58
C SER A 103 -9.37 15.33 -10.62
N PHE A 104 -10.02 15.98 -9.64
CA PHE A 104 -9.37 16.78 -8.61
C PHE A 104 -9.00 15.97 -7.35
N GLY A 105 -9.38 14.69 -7.30
CA GLY A 105 -9.06 13.76 -6.22
C GLY A 105 -7.62 13.24 -6.31
N SER A 106 -7.22 12.52 -5.27
CA SER A 106 -5.96 11.77 -5.26
C SER A 106 -6.20 10.39 -4.66
N PRO A 107 -5.62 9.33 -5.25
CA PRO A 107 -5.87 7.99 -4.78
C PRO A 107 -5.12 7.75 -3.47
N ASN A 108 -5.61 6.81 -2.68
CA ASN A 108 -4.88 6.28 -1.55
C ASN A 108 -5.06 4.76 -1.48
N TRP A 109 -4.18 4.12 -0.73
CA TRP A 109 -4.11 2.66 -0.60
C TRP A 109 -3.88 2.34 0.87
N VAL A 110 -4.68 1.43 1.40
CA VAL A 110 -4.62 1.01 2.80
C VAL A 110 -4.54 -0.52 2.84
N LEU A 111 -3.41 -1.05 3.28
CA LEU A 111 -3.27 -2.50 3.50
C LEU A 111 -3.73 -2.93 4.90
N GLY A 112 -3.66 -2.09 5.91
CA GLY A 112 -4.03 -2.48 7.26
C GLY A 112 -4.47 -1.31 8.12
N ASN A 113 -5.08 -1.65 9.25
CA ASN A 113 -5.50 -0.71 10.27
C ASN A 113 -5.74 -1.44 11.60
N HIS A 114 -6.20 -0.69 12.59
CA HIS A 114 -6.49 -1.19 13.94
C HIS A 114 -7.80 -1.98 14.09
N ASP A 115 -8.54 -2.23 13.00
CA ASP A 115 -9.82 -2.97 13.01
C ASP A 115 -9.75 -4.31 12.27
N ARG A 116 -8.64 -4.56 11.56
CA ARG A 116 -8.52 -5.67 10.61
C ARG A 116 -7.21 -6.40 10.82
N PRO A 117 -7.20 -7.74 10.73
CA PRO A 117 -5.99 -8.57 10.88
C PRO A 117 -4.78 -7.97 10.15
N ARG A 118 -3.60 -7.96 10.77
CA ARG A 118 -2.36 -7.39 10.21
C ARG A 118 -2.01 -8.08 8.90
N VAL A 119 -1.36 -7.35 7.99
CA VAL A 119 -1.00 -7.84 6.64
C VAL A 119 -0.22 -9.15 6.70
N ALA A 120 0.80 -9.24 7.57
CA ALA A 120 1.61 -10.45 7.72
C ALA A 120 0.81 -11.65 8.25
N SER A 121 -0.29 -11.43 8.99
CA SER A 121 -1.18 -12.50 9.43
C SER A 121 -2.24 -12.87 8.38
N ARG A 122 -2.72 -11.92 7.57
CA ARG A 122 -3.66 -12.20 6.47
C ARG A 122 -3.02 -12.93 5.31
N TYR A 123 -1.77 -12.58 4.99
CA TYR A 123 -1.09 -13.06 3.80
C TYR A 123 0.17 -13.89 4.11
N GLY A 124 0.72 -13.85 5.31
CA GLY A 124 2.04 -14.42 5.58
C GLY A 124 3.16 -13.41 5.32
N ARG A 125 4.32 -13.66 5.93
CA ARG A 125 5.50 -12.78 5.86
C ARG A 125 6.08 -12.69 4.45
N ASP A 126 6.04 -13.79 3.71
CA ASP A 126 6.51 -13.90 2.32
C ASP A 126 5.79 -12.91 1.40
N ARG A 127 4.47 -12.76 1.56
CA ARG A 127 3.66 -11.83 0.78
C ARG A 127 3.64 -10.41 1.32
N ALA A 128 3.83 -10.20 2.62
CA ALA A 128 3.80 -8.86 3.23
C ALA A 128 4.79 -7.90 2.56
N ALA A 129 5.99 -8.36 2.21
CA ALA A 129 7.00 -7.56 1.53
C ALA A 129 6.55 -7.15 0.12
N GLY A 130 5.96 -8.08 -0.64
CA GLY A 130 5.46 -7.80 -1.97
C GLY A 130 4.27 -6.84 -1.99
N LEU A 131 3.35 -7.00 -1.04
CA LEU A 131 2.22 -6.08 -0.86
C LEU A 131 2.70 -4.66 -0.48
N ALA A 132 3.70 -4.55 0.40
CA ALA A 132 4.32 -3.26 0.71
C ALA A 132 4.94 -2.60 -0.52
N ILE A 133 5.62 -3.38 -1.38
CA ILE A 133 6.16 -2.86 -2.66
C ILE A 133 5.02 -2.34 -3.53
N MET A 134 3.95 -3.12 -3.72
CA MET A 134 2.79 -2.74 -4.53
C MET A 134 2.16 -1.43 -4.01
N GLU A 135 1.76 -1.38 -2.74
CA GLU A 135 1.16 -0.19 -2.12
C GLU A 135 2.05 1.05 -2.27
N MET A 136 3.34 0.89 -1.99
CA MET A 136 4.31 1.98 -2.02
C MET A 136 4.74 2.36 -3.45
N THR A 137 4.31 1.66 -4.50
CA THR A 137 4.64 2.03 -5.89
C THR A 137 3.43 2.46 -6.72
N LEU A 138 2.22 2.30 -6.19
CA LEU A 138 1.00 2.90 -6.73
C LEU A 138 0.98 4.45 -6.58
N PRO A 139 0.22 5.17 -7.43
CA PRO A 139 0.11 6.63 -7.38
C PRO A 139 -0.61 7.11 -6.11
N GLY A 140 -0.49 8.40 -5.78
CA GLY A 140 -1.21 8.99 -4.65
C GLY A 140 -0.57 8.69 -3.29
N ILE A 141 -1.38 8.40 -2.26
CA ILE A 141 -0.95 8.25 -0.87
C ILE A 141 -0.90 6.76 -0.47
N ALA A 142 0.19 6.34 0.15
CA ALA A 142 0.27 5.03 0.81
C ALA A 142 0.01 5.23 2.31
N VAL A 143 -0.89 4.43 2.90
CA VAL A 143 -1.30 4.53 4.31
C VAL A 143 -0.80 3.30 5.06
N VAL A 144 0.30 3.48 5.78
CA VAL A 144 0.97 2.40 6.50
C VAL A 144 0.49 2.36 7.96
N TYR A 145 -0.06 1.21 8.39
CA TYR A 145 -0.42 0.98 9.79
C TYR A 145 0.80 0.55 10.60
N TYR A 146 0.92 1.06 11.83
CA TYR A 146 2.12 0.83 12.63
C TYR A 146 2.40 -0.67 12.83
N GLY A 147 3.64 -1.07 12.57
CA GLY A 147 4.07 -2.47 12.62
C GLY A 147 4.11 -3.15 11.26
N GLU A 148 3.44 -2.64 10.21
CA GLU A 148 3.60 -3.16 8.85
C GLU A 148 5.05 -3.03 8.37
N GLU A 149 5.72 -1.94 8.74
CA GLU A 149 7.11 -1.65 8.35
C GLU A 149 8.14 -2.59 8.99
N ILE A 150 7.75 -3.38 9.98
CA ILE A 150 8.56 -4.45 10.56
C ILE A 150 7.90 -5.83 10.42
N GLY A 151 6.75 -5.94 9.74
CA GLY A 151 6.03 -7.20 9.56
C GLY A 151 5.43 -7.77 10.84
N MET A 152 4.88 -6.92 11.73
CA MET A 152 4.14 -7.38 12.91
C MET A 152 2.96 -8.28 12.54
N GLU A 153 2.69 -9.25 13.41
CA GLU A 153 1.63 -10.25 13.29
C GLU A 153 0.58 -10.07 14.39
N ASP A 154 -0.62 -10.59 14.15
CA ASP A 154 -1.72 -10.65 15.10
C ASP A 154 -1.33 -11.49 16.33
N ASN A 155 -1.60 -10.98 17.54
CA ASN A 155 -1.53 -11.82 18.73
C ASN A 155 -2.91 -12.42 19.04
N ARG A 156 -3.18 -13.63 18.53
CA ARG A 156 -4.50 -14.28 18.70
C ARG A 156 -4.66 -15.04 20.02
N ASP A 157 -3.59 -15.13 20.80
CA ASP A 157 -3.58 -15.83 22.09
C ASP A 157 -4.01 -14.93 23.27
N ILE A 158 -4.49 -13.71 22.99
CA ILE A 158 -5.04 -12.80 24.01
C ILE A 158 -6.27 -13.46 24.64
N THR A 159 -6.24 -13.62 25.96
CA THR A 159 -7.30 -14.28 26.70
C THR A 159 -8.54 -13.38 26.81
N TRP A 160 -9.69 -13.97 27.19
CA TRP A 160 -10.89 -13.17 27.50
C TRP A 160 -10.62 -12.17 28.63
N GLU A 161 -9.86 -12.59 29.65
CA GLU A 161 -9.48 -11.74 30.79
C GLU A 161 -8.63 -10.54 30.37
N ASP A 162 -7.79 -10.71 29.34
CA ASP A 162 -6.90 -9.67 28.84
C ASP A 162 -7.55 -8.81 27.73
N THR A 163 -8.68 -9.25 27.16
CA THR A 163 -9.43 -8.52 26.13
C THR A 163 -9.90 -7.17 26.65
N GLN A 164 -9.58 -6.11 25.92
CA GLN A 164 -9.96 -4.72 26.21
C GLN A 164 -10.93 -4.15 25.16
N ASP A 165 -11.07 -4.77 23.97
CA ASP A 165 -11.93 -4.25 22.91
C ASP A 165 -13.41 -4.26 23.32
N PRO A 166 -14.09 -3.09 23.39
CA PRO A 166 -15.51 -3.03 23.70
C PRO A 166 -16.39 -3.87 22.79
N GLN A 167 -16.01 -4.06 21.51
CA GLN A 167 -16.76 -4.90 20.58
C GLN A 167 -16.81 -6.35 21.05
N ALA A 168 -15.70 -6.88 21.57
CA ALA A 168 -15.61 -8.23 22.12
C ALA A 168 -16.16 -8.32 23.54
N CYS A 169 -15.88 -7.33 24.40
CA CYS A 169 -16.37 -7.29 25.78
C CYS A 169 -17.90 -7.31 25.88
N ASN A 170 -18.60 -6.79 24.87
CA ASN A 170 -20.06 -6.83 24.78
C ASN A 170 -20.62 -8.17 24.26
N THR A 171 -19.77 -9.20 24.11
CA THR A 171 -20.16 -10.56 23.69
C THR A 171 -20.07 -11.54 24.86
N ASN A 172 -19.37 -12.67 24.71
CA ASN A 172 -19.13 -13.65 25.76
C ASN A 172 -17.81 -14.41 25.52
N ARG A 173 -17.40 -15.18 26.52
CA ARG A 173 -16.16 -15.97 26.54
C ARG A 173 -16.01 -16.97 25.40
N ASP A 174 -17.11 -17.42 24.81
CA ASP A 174 -17.10 -18.46 23.78
C ASP A 174 -16.88 -17.90 22.37
N VAL A 175 -17.21 -16.61 22.14
CA VAL A 175 -17.19 -15.99 20.80
C VAL A 175 -16.36 -14.71 20.69
N PHE A 176 -15.79 -14.21 21.78
CA PHE A 176 -15.06 -12.92 21.79
C PHE A 176 -13.92 -12.84 20.76
N GLN A 177 -13.28 -13.97 20.45
CA GLN A 177 -12.18 -14.05 19.49
C GLN A 177 -12.60 -13.69 18.07
N GLU A 178 -13.88 -13.87 17.72
CA GLU A 178 -14.45 -13.50 16.42
C GLU A 178 -14.73 -11.99 16.32
N HIS A 179 -14.80 -11.30 17.45
CA HIS A 179 -15.22 -9.90 17.55
C HIS A 179 -14.11 -8.95 18.01
N THR A 180 -13.04 -9.47 18.62
CA THR A 180 -11.95 -8.65 19.16
C THR A 180 -11.01 -8.14 18.08
N ARG A 181 -10.67 -6.86 18.18
CA ARG A 181 -9.63 -6.19 17.41
C ARG A 181 -8.32 -6.06 18.19
N ASP A 182 -8.26 -6.55 19.43
CA ASP A 182 -7.05 -6.49 20.25
C ASP A 182 -5.81 -7.17 19.63
N PRO A 183 -5.93 -8.30 18.89
CA PRO A 183 -4.79 -8.94 18.25
C PRO A 183 -3.99 -8.00 17.33
N VAL A 184 -4.65 -7.00 16.75
CA VAL A 184 -4.04 -6.04 15.80
C VAL A 184 -3.62 -4.74 16.47
N ARG A 185 -3.89 -4.59 17.77
CA ARG A 185 -3.63 -3.39 18.60
C ARG A 185 -2.51 -3.60 19.61
N THR A 186 -1.84 -4.76 19.56
CA THR A 186 -0.74 -5.09 20.47
C THR A 186 0.38 -4.06 20.41
N PRO A 187 1.06 -3.79 21.54
CA PRO A 187 2.16 -2.84 21.58
C PRO A 187 3.22 -3.05 20.50
N PHE A 188 3.76 -1.95 19.96
CA PHE A 188 4.80 -1.99 18.94
C PHE A 188 6.10 -2.61 19.48
N GLN A 189 6.80 -3.35 18.61
CA GLN A 189 7.99 -4.11 18.97
C GLN A 189 9.27 -3.32 18.66
N TRP A 190 9.71 -2.49 19.61
CA TRP A 190 10.90 -1.63 19.44
C TRP A 190 12.20 -2.42 19.47
N ASP A 191 12.36 -3.30 20.46
CA ASP A 191 13.56 -4.12 20.67
C ASP A 191 13.22 -5.43 21.39
N SER A 192 14.25 -6.21 21.76
CA SER A 192 14.12 -7.50 22.45
C SER A 192 14.12 -7.40 23.98
N SER A 193 14.06 -6.19 24.55
CA SER A 193 13.94 -5.99 26.00
C SER A 193 12.50 -6.28 26.48
N LYS A 194 12.30 -6.30 27.80
CA LYS A 194 10.98 -6.53 28.41
C LYS A 194 9.92 -5.62 27.76
N HIS A 195 8.74 -6.19 27.49
CA HIS A 195 7.63 -5.47 26.83
C HIS A 195 8.00 -4.94 25.43
N ALA A 196 8.97 -5.56 24.76
CA ALA A 196 9.54 -5.13 23.49
C ALA A 196 10.02 -3.67 23.44
N GLY A 197 10.44 -3.12 24.60
CA GLY A 197 10.82 -1.70 24.73
C GLY A 197 9.64 -0.72 24.63
N PHE A 198 8.39 -1.19 24.55
CA PHE A 198 7.20 -0.32 24.51
C PHE A 198 6.91 0.35 25.84
N SER A 199 7.15 -0.36 26.95
CA SER A 199 6.95 0.16 28.29
C SER A 199 8.25 0.09 29.09
N PRO A 200 8.42 0.97 30.10
CA PRO A 200 9.57 0.91 30.99
C PRO A 200 9.77 -0.49 31.60
N GLU A 201 11.02 -0.88 31.83
CA GLU A 201 11.35 -2.21 32.37
C GLU A 201 10.70 -2.51 33.73
N ASN A 202 10.44 -1.46 34.52
CA ASN A 202 9.75 -1.55 35.81
C ASN A 202 8.22 -1.61 35.71
N ALA A 203 7.63 -1.48 34.51
CA ALA A 203 6.20 -1.72 34.31
C ALA A 203 5.90 -3.20 34.60
N ILE A 204 4.81 -3.44 35.34
CA ILE A 204 4.33 -4.80 35.63
C ILE A 204 3.86 -5.42 34.32
N ASP A 205 2.85 -4.81 33.69
CA ASP A 205 2.24 -5.23 32.43
C ASP A 205 2.00 -4.04 31.49
N THR A 206 1.71 -4.34 30.22
CA THR A 206 1.22 -3.40 29.21
C THR A 206 -0.30 -3.44 29.13
N TRP A 207 -0.93 -2.43 28.50
CA TRP A 207 -2.40 -2.36 28.37
C TRP A 207 -3.01 -3.50 27.54
N LEU A 208 -2.22 -4.06 26.60
CA LEU A 208 -2.48 -5.32 25.91
C LEU A 208 -1.19 -6.15 25.90
N PRO A 209 -1.27 -7.50 25.88
CA PRO A 209 -0.08 -8.34 25.80
C PRO A 209 0.76 -8.05 24.54
N VAL A 210 2.07 -7.92 24.74
CA VAL A 210 3.03 -7.85 23.62
C VAL A 210 3.04 -9.17 22.87
N HIS A 211 3.18 -9.13 21.54
CA HIS A 211 3.22 -10.34 20.73
C HIS A 211 4.46 -11.19 21.11
N PRO A 212 4.34 -12.53 21.28
CA PRO A 212 5.42 -13.37 21.81
C PRO A 212 6.68 -13.44 20.93
N ASN A 213 6.56 -13.14 19.63
CA ASN A 213 7.69 -13.12 18.69
C ASN A 213 8.57 -11.85 18.76
N TYR A 214 8.32 -10.90 19.67
CA TYR A 214 9.02 -9.60 19.67
C TYR A 214 10.55 -9.71 19.78
N ALA A 215 11.06 -10.78 20.40
CA ALA A 215 12.49 -11.03 20.45
C ALA A 215 13.11 -11.28 19.05
N GLU A 216 12.34 -11.85 18.13
CA GLU A 216 12.72 -12.13 16.74
C GLU A 216 12.35 -10.97 15.81
N ILE A 217 11.13 -10.45 15.94
CA ILE A 217 10.58 -9.39 15.10
C ILE A 217 10.53 -8.09 15.90
N ASN A 218 11.58 -7.28 15.78
CA ASN A 218 11.61 -5.94 16.35
C ASN A 218 12.41 -4.96 15.50
N LEU A 219 12.15 -3.67 15.70
CA LEU A 219 12.78 -2.60 14.94
C LEU A 219 14.31 -2.56 15.13
N ALA A 220 14.81 -2.79 16.36
CA ALA A 220 16.24 -2.74 16.65
C ALA A 220 17.04 -3.77 15.83
N ALA A 221 16.55 -5.01 15.74
CA ALA A 221 17.15 -6.05 14.91
C ALA A 221 17.08 -5.71 13.42
N GLN A 222 15.91 -5.29 12.93
CA GLN A 222 15.73 -4.96 11.50
C GLN A 222 16.51 -3.71 11.05
N LYS A 223 16.87 -2.81 11.96
CA LYS A 223 17.80 -1.71 11.65
C LYS A 223 19.20 -2.19 11.27
N GLN A 224 19.64 -3.32 11.82
CA GLN A 224 20.96 -3.92 11.57
C GLN A 224 20.96 -4.88 10.38
N ASP A 225 19.84 -5.56 10.13
CA ASP A 225 19.70 -6.47 8.99
C ASP A 225 19.48 -5.69 7.68
N PRO A 226 20.40 -5.78 6.70
CA PRO A 226 20.23 -5.11 5.40
C PRO A 226 19.08 -5.70 4.55
N ASN A 227 18.64 -6.93 4.84
CA ASN A 227 17.53 -7.60 4.14
C ASN A 227 16.28 -7.70 5.03
N SER A 228 15.87 -6.59 5.63
CA SER A 228 14.69 -6.52 6.50
C SER A 228 13.53 -5.72 5.89
N MET A 229 12.32 -5.98 6.41
CA MET A 229 11.12 -5.21 6.06
C MET A 229 11.33 -3.72 6.31
N PHE A 230 11.97 -3.36 7.42
CA PHE A 230 12.26 -1.95 7.73
C PHE A 230 13.15 -1.30 6.67
N LYS A 231 14.21 -1.98 6.20
CA LYS A 231 15.06 -1.47 5.12
C LYS A 231 14.31 -1.40 3.80
N LEU A 232 13.44 -2.37 3.51
CA LEU A 232 12.57 -2.35 2.34
C LEU A 232 11.67 -1.10 2.32
N TYR A 233 10.97 -0.80 3.42
CA TYR A 233 10.17 0.42 3.54
C TYR A 233 11.01 1.68 3.39
N GLN A 234 12.22 1.73 3.97
CA GLN A 234 13.13 2.87 3.77
C GLN A 234 13.48 3.07 2.29
N LYS A 235 13.80 2.01 1.55
CA LYS A 235 14.08 2.06 0.11
C LYS A 235 12.85 2.52 -0.68
N LEU A 236 11.67 1.96 -0.38
CA LEU A 236 10.40 2.33 -1.02
C LEU A 236 10.05 3.80 -0.81
N ILE A 237 10.24 4.34 0.40
CA ILE A 237 10.05 5.76 0.69
C ILE A 237 10.98 6.64 -0.15
N GLN A 238 12.24 6.22 -0.35
CA GLN A 238 13.15 6.99 -1.21
C GLN A 238 12.74 6.89 -2.68
N LEU A 239 12.37 5.71 -3.17
CA LEU A 239 11.89 5.50 -4.54
C LEU A 239 10.68 6.39 -4.85
N ARG A 240 9.71 6.47 -3.93
CA ARG A 240 8.51 7.30 -4.04
C ARG A 240 8.78 8.79 -4.20
N LYS A 241 9.95 9.29 -3.82
CA LYS A 241 10.33 10.70 -4.02
C LYS A 241 10.70 11.02 -5.47
N GLY A 242 10.98 9.99 -6.27
CA GLY A 242 11.29 10.15 -7.70
C GLY A 242 10.11 10.74 -8.48
N HIS A 243 10.41 11.54 -9.51
CA HIS A 243 9.40 12.24 -10.31
C HIS A 243 8.34 11.29 -10.90
N THR A 244 8.76 10.14 -11.44
CA THR A 244 7.84 9.15 -12.01
C THR A 244 6.85 8.61 -10.97
N PHE A 245 7.26 8.36 -9.73
CA PHE A 245 6.34 7.87 -8.70
C PHE A 245 5.41 8.97 -8.16
N ARG A 246 5.87 10.22 -8.11
CA ARG A 246 5.08 11.37 -7.66
C ARG A 246 4.05 11.86 -8.69
N HIS A 247 4.39 11.81 -9.97
CA HIS A 247 3.65 12.50 -11.03
C HIS A 247 3.36 11.65 -12.25
N GLY A 248 3.95 10.46 -12.35
CA GLY A 248 3.79 9.59 -13.51
C GLY A 248 2.46 8.85 -13.52
N ASP A 249 2.03 8.55 -14.74
CA ASP A 249 0.82 7.80 -15.05
C ASP A 249 0.91 6.36 -14.52
N LEU A 250 -0.25 5.74 -14.34
CA LEU A 250 -0.40 4.34 -13.98
C LEU A 250 -1.03 3.59 -15.16
N LYS A 251 -0.48 2.43 -15.52
CA LYS A 251 -1.14 1.47 -16.41
C LYS A 251 -1.02 0.07 -15.82
N THR A 252 -2.14 -0.63 -15.67
CA THR A 252 -2.23 -1.95 -15.03
C THR A 252 -2.46 -3.07 -16.05
N PHE A 253 -1.97 -4.26 -15.71
CA PHE A 253 -1.94 -5.43 -16.59
C PHE A 253 -2.20 -6.71 -15.78
N VAL A 254 -2.82 -7.69 -16.43
CA VAL A 254 -2.76 -9.10 -16.04
C VAL A 254 -1.88 -9.77 -17.07
N LEU A 255 -0.71 -10.23 -16.66
CA LEU A 255 0.21 -10.94 -17.54
C LEU A 255 -0.13 -12.43 -17.56
N THR A 256 0.55 -13.16 -18.44
CA THR A 256 0.55 -14.62 -18.43
C THR A 256 0.92 -15.17 -17.04
N ASN A 257 0.50 -16.41 -16.76
CA ASN A 257 0.78 -17.11 -15.50
C ASN A 257 0.24 -16.42 -14.23
N ASN A 258 -0.85 -15.66 -14.33
CA ASN A 258 -1.51 -15.03 -13.18
C ASN A 258 -0.56 -14.09 -12.41
N VAL A 259 0.16 -13.24 -13.14
CA VAL A 259 0.99 -12.18 -12.57
C VAL A 259 0.27 -10.85 -12.73
N PHE A 260 0.06 -10.14 -11.62
CA PHE A 260 -0.41 -8.76 -11.67
C PHE A 260 0.77 -7.85 -11.95
N ALA A 261 0.62 -6.88 -12.86
CA ALA A 261 1.67 -5.92 -13.11
C ALA A 261 1.12 -4.53 -13.36
N PHE A 262 1.96 -3.52 -13.15
CA PHE A 262 1.66 -2.17 -13.59
C PHE A 262 2.92 -1.39 -13.94
N THR A 263 2.77 -0.37 -14.78
CA THR A 263 3.84 0.58 -15.07
C THR A 263 3.57 1.94 -14.46
N ARG A 264 4.67 2.60 -14.06
CA ARG A 264 4.71 4.02 -13.71
C ARG A 264 5.58 4.73 -14.74
N SER A 265 5.02 5.67 -15.48
CA SER A 265 5.72 6.37 -16.58
C SER A 265 5.50 7.87 -16.50
N LEU A 266 6.56 8.63 -16.78
CA LEU A 266 6.48 10.08 -16.88
C LEU A 266 7.41 10.54 -17.99
N LYS A 267 6.92 11.43 -18.86
CA LYS A 267 7.69 11.95 -19.99
C LYS A 267 9.03 12.53 -19.50
N ASP A 268 10.11 12.24 -20.22
CA ASP A 268 11.48 12.69 -19.95
C ASP A 268 12.08 12.17 -18.61
N HIS A 269 11.44 11.16 -17.99
CA HIS A 269 11.91 10.48 -16.79
C HIS A 269 11.95 8.95 -16.99
N GLN A 270 12.61 8.24 -16.08
CA GLN A 270 12.68 6.77 -16.08
C GLN A 270 11.28 6.15 -15.95
N THR A 271 11.03 5.08 -16.69
CA THR A 271 9.82 4.27 -16.58
C THR A 271 10.09 3.04 -15.72
N TYR A 272 9.13 2.69 -14.86
CA TYR A 272 9.21 1.53 -13.99
C TYR A 272 8.06 0.57 -14.27
N ALA A 273 8.32 -0.73 -14.15
CA ALA A 273 7.31 -1.77 -14.04
C ALA A 273 7.37 -2.40 -12.65
N VAL A 274 6.22 -2.78 -12.13
CA VAL A 274 6.09 -3.58 -10.92
C VAL A 274 5.38 -4.86 -11.33
N ALA A 275 5.99 -6.01 -11.03
CA ALA A 275 5.42 -7.33 -11.29
C ALA A 275 5.22 -8.06 -9.97
N VAL A 276 4.02 -8.57 -9.74
CA VAL A 276 3.56 -9.23 -8.52
C VAL A 276 3.14 -10.64 -8.88
N ASN A 277 3.95 -11.63 -8.52
CA ASN A 277 3.54 -13.03 -8.60
C ASN A 277 2.58 -13.31 -7.45
N VAL A 278 1.30 -13.59 -7.73
CA VAL A 278 0.33 -13.95 -6.68
C VAL A 278 0.23 -15.46 -6.45
N ASN A 279 1.08 -16.26 -7.12
CA ASN A 279 1.05 -17.71 -7.08
C ASN A 279 1.96 -18.28 -5.97
N PRO A 280 1.62 -19.44 -5.38
CA PRO A 280 2.45 -20.15 -4.40
C PRO A 280 3.67 -20.88 -5.01
N PHE A 281 3.97 -20.65 -6.28
CA PHE A 281 5.05 -21.28 -7.03
C PHE A 281 5.69 -20.27 -8.00
N ASP A 282 6.90 -20.57 -8.45
CA ASP A 282 7.64 -19.77 -9.41
C ASP A 282 6.93 -19.77 -10.77
N VAL A 283 6.99 -18.65 -11.47
CA VAL A 283 6.34 -18.47 -12.78
C VAL A 283 7.28 -17.86 -13.79
N ASP A 284 7.10 -18.25 -15.05
CA ASP A 284 7.74 -17.57 -16.17
C ASP A 284 7.10 -16.19 -16.35
N LEU A 285 7.95 -15.17 -16.45
CA LEU A 285 7.58 -13.77 -16.58
C LEU A 285 8.03 -13.24 -17.94
N ASN A 286 7.05 -12.89 -18.78
CA ASN A 286 7.28 -12.23 -20.05
C ASN A 286 6.91 -10.74 -19.96
N LEU A 287 7.92 -9.87 -19.89
CA LEU A 287 7.71 -8.42 -19.78
C LEU A 287 7.35 -7.75 -21.12
N LYS A 288 7.43 -8.47 -22.26
CA LYS A 288 6.90 -7.95 -23.53
C LYS A 288 5.38 -7.80 -23.49
N ASP A 289 4.70 -8.51 -22.59
CA ASP A 289 3.25 -8.38 -22.35
C ASP A 289 2.88 -6.97 -21.82
N LEU A 290 3.85 -6.18 -21.33
CA LEU A 290 3.65 -4.77 -20.94
C LEU A 290 3.62 -3.81 -22.15
N GLY A 291 4.19 -4.22 -23.28
CA GLY A 291 4.31 -3.43 -24.51
C GLY A 291 5.62 -3.67 -25.28
N GLU A 292 5.65 -3.32 -26.57
CA GLU A 292 6.76 -3.66 -27.48
C GLU A 292 8.12 -2.99 -27.13
N GLU A 293 8.10 -1.89 -26.38
CA GLU A 293 9.29 -1.06 -26.09
C GLU A 293 10.22 -1.60 -24.99
N VAL A 294 9.84 -2.68 -24.27
CA VAL A 294 10.68 -3.22 -23.18
C VAL A 294 11.89 -3.96 -23.76
N GLY A 295 13.05 -3.31 -23.81
CA GLY A 295 14.28 -3.88 -24.37
C GLY A 295 15.14 -4.60 -23.35
N LYS A 296 15.41 -3.90 -22.24
CA LYS A 296 16.25 -4.37 -21.14
C LYS A 296 15.62 -3.91 -19.84
N VAL A 297 15.84 -4.64 -18.76
CA VAL A 297 15.39 -4.22 -17.42
C VAL A 297 16.50 -4.27 -16.40
N LYS A 298 16.37 -3.43 -15.37
CA LYS A 298 17.21 -3.45 -14.17
C LYS A 298 16.34 -3.58 -12.93
N VAL A 299 16.69 -4.46 -12.02
CA VAL A 299 15.99 -4.60 -10.72
C VAL A 299 16.37 -3.43 -9.82
N VAL A 300 15.35 -2.72 -9.35
CA VAL A 300 15.48 -1.54 -8.47
C VAL A 300 15.19 -1.92 -7.02
N ILE A 301 14.12 -2.68 -6.79
CA ILE A 301 13.71 -3.20 -5.49
C ILE A 301 13.07 -4.58 -5.73
N SER A 302 13.24 -5.51 -4.80
CA SER A 302 12.56 -6.81 -4.79
C SER A 302 12.08 -7.18 -3.39
N SER A 303 11.16 -8.14 -3.31
CA SER A 303 10.74 -8.79 -2.06
C SER A 303 11.95 -9.45 -1.36
N LEU A 304 11.85 -9.59 -0.04
CA LEU A 304 12.99 -10.02 0.81
C LEU A 304 13.58 -11.38 0.41
N ASP A 305 12.73 -12.29 -0.04
CA ASP A 305 13.10 -13.66 -0.42
C ASP A 305 13.37 -13.83 -1.92
N SER A 306 13.29 -12.75 -2.71
CA SER A 306 13.36 -12.85 -4.18
C SER A 306 14.75 -13.22 -4.67
N ASP A 307 14.85 -14.12 -5.64
CA ASP A 307 16.13 -14.42 -6.31
C ASP A 307 16.60 -13.29 -7.23
N MET A 308 15.70 -12.40 -7.68
CA MET A 308 16.05 -11.19 -8.41
C MET A 308 16.59 -10.13 -7.43
N LYS A 309 17.88 -9.81 -7.51
CA LYS A 309 18.53 -8.90 -6.55
C LYS A 309 18.65 -7.49 -7.12
N GLU A 310 18.60 -6.50 -6.22
CA GLU A 310 18.78 -5.10 -6.58
C GLU A 310 20.09 -4.89 -7.36
N GLY A 311 19.98 -4.28 -8.55
CA GLY A 311 21.10 -4.05 -9.47
C GLY A 311 21.22 -5.08 -10.59
N ASP A 312 20.58 -6.24 -10.49
CA ASP A 312 20.55 -7.24 -11.55
C ASP A 312 19.98 -6.66 -12.84
N GLN A 313 20.53 -7.07 -13.98
CA GLN A 313 20.12 -6.60 -15.30
C GLN A 313 19.84 -7.78 -16.21
N TYR A 314 18.75 -7.66 -16.99
CA TYR A 314 18.30 -8.70 -17.89
C TYR A 314 18.06 -8.11 -19.28
N ASP A 315 18.75 -8.66 -20.27
CA ASP A 315 18.55 -8.33 -21.69
C ASP A 315 17.50 -9.24 -22.34
N ASP A 316 17.32 -10.47 -21.85
CA ASP A 316 16.20 -11.34 -22.22
C ASP A 316 15.02 -11.10 -21.28
N VAL A 317 14.09 -10.25 -21.71
CA VAL A 317 12.91 -9.84 -20.94
C VAL A 317 11.70 -10.76 -21.15
N GLN A 318 11.83 -11.83 -21.95
CA GLN A 318 10.75 -12.78 -22.24
C GLN A 318 10.83 -14.05 -21.41
N ASN A 319 12.03 -14.42 -20.95
CA ASN A 319 12.29 -15.68 -20.24
C ASN A 319 12.84 -15.43 -18.83
N LEU A 320 12.15 -14.57 -18.07
CA LEU A 320 12.48 -14.34 -16.65
C LEU A 320 11.71 -15.32 -15.78
N VAL A 321 12.25 -15.61 -14.59
CA VAL A 321 11.54 -16.37 -13.55
C VAL A 321 11.25 -15.42 -12.40
N LEU A 322 9.98 -15.33 -12.02
CA LEU A 322 9.55 -14.61 -10.83
C LEU A 322 9.16 -15.62 -9.76
N GLY A 323 9.87 -15.61 -8.63
CA GLY A 323 9.69 -16.58 -7.55
C GLY A 323 8.29 -16.54 -6.95
N ARG A 324 7.89 -17.61 -6.24
CA ARG A 324 6.61 -17.65 -5.52
C ARG A 324 6.39 -16.39 -4.69
N TYR A 325 5.22 -15.77 -4.80
CA TYR A 325 4.86 -14.56 -4.07
C TYR A 325 5.80 -13.35 -4.24
N ASP A 326 6.76 -13.42 -5.17
CA ASP A 326 7.72 -12.35 -5.35
C ASP A 326 7.07 -11.12 -5.95
N THR A 327 7.62 -9.97 -5.55
CA THR A 327 7.32 -8.71 -6.19
C THR A 327 8.60 -7.98 -6.50
N VAL A 328 8.73 -7.51 -7.74
CA VAL A 328 9.91 -6.79 -8.21
C VAL A 328 9.52 -5.46 -8.84
N VAL A 329 10.31 -4.43 -8.54
CA VAL A 329 10.30 -3.15 -9.22
C VAL A 329 11.46 -3.13 -10.21
N LEU A 330 11.13 -2.94 -11.48
CA LEU A 330 12.05 -2.97 -12.61
C LEU A 330 12.10 -1.59 -13.26
N GLU A 331 13.29 -1.03 -13.46
CA GLU A 331 13.49 0.09 -14.37
C GLU A 331 13.50 -0.44 -15.80
N LEU A 332 12.63 0.10 -16.66
CA LEU A 332 12.55 -0.27 -18.07
C LEU A 332 13.56 0.56 -18.86
N LEU A 333 14.53 -0.11 -19.46
CA LEU A 333 15.59 0.49 -20.25
C LEU A 333 15.29 0.32 -21.75
N PRO A 334 15.56 1.34 -22.58
CA PRO A 334 15.44 1.22 -24.03
C PRO A 334 16.29 0.06 -24.54
N SER A 335 15.79 -0.66 -25.55
CA SER A 335 16.66 -1.52 -26.36
C SER A 335 17.75 -0.63 -26.97
N GLY A 336 19.01 -1.09 -26.94
CA GLY A 336 20.21 -0.28 -27.23
C GLY A 336 20.35 0.37 -28.63
N GLY A 337 19.26 0.59 -29.37
CA GLY A 337 19.21 1.31 -30.64
C GLY A 337 18.85 2.80 -30.54
N ALA A 338 18.40 3.30 -29.39
CA ALA A 338 18.10 4.72 -29.19
C ALA A 338 19.10 5.37 -28.24
N ILE A 339 20.37 5.47 -28.68
CA ILE A 339 21.26 6.50 -28.14
C ILE A 339 20.66 7.83 -28.57
N VAL A 340 19.88 8.43 -27.68
CA VAL A 340 19.47 9.82 -27.77
C VAL A 340 20.76 10.65 -27.78
N GLN A 341 21.20 11.02 -28.98
CA GLN A 341 22.26 11.99 -29.25
C GLN A 341 21.84 13.37 -28.70
N VAL A 342 21.72 13.54 -27.39
CA VAL A 342 21.47 14.86 -26.77
C VAL A 342 22.75 15.45 -26.18
N SER A 343 23.81 14.66 -25.98
CA SER A 343 25.04 15.16 -25.37
C SER A 343 26.09 15.70 -26.35
N MET A 344 25.95 15.49 -27.68
CA MET A 344 26.98 15.92 -28.65
C MET A 344 26.65 17.26 -29.35
N LEU A 345 25.37 17.63 -29.49
CA LEU A 345 24.98 18.89 -30.14
C LEU A 345 25.26 20.14 -29.27
N LEU A 346 25.21 20.01 -27.94
CA LEU A 346 25.55 21.11 -27.02
C LEU A 346 27.06 21.36 -26.93
N LEU A 347 27.90 20.34 -27.15
CA LEU A 347 29.36 20.51 -27.15
C LEU A 347 29.85 21.20 -28.43
N ILE A 348 29.26 20.89 -29.59
CA ILE A 348 29.64 21.52 -30.87
C ILE A 348 29.19 22.98 -30.93
N ALA A 349 28.02 23.31 -30.35
CA ALA A 349 27.56 24.70 -30.26
C ALA A 349 28.42 25.55 -29.29
N SER A 350 28.98 24.95 -28.24
CA SER A 350 29.91 25.63 -27.32
C SER A 350 31.28 25.88 -27.93
N VAL A 351 31.80 24.94 -28.74
CA VAL A 351 33.12 25.08 -29.37
C VAL A 351 33.08 26.06 -30.55
N LEU A 352 32.01 26.08 -31.35
CA LEU A 352 31.89 27.03 -32.46
C LEU A 352 31.69 28.48 -32.00
N ARG A 353 31.10 28.72 -30.83
CA ARG A 353 30.93 30.07 -30.28
C ARG A 353 32.24 30.71 -29.77
N ASN A 354 33.24 29.89 -29.45
CA ASN A 354 34.57 30.34 -29.01
C ASN A 354 35.59 30.46 -30.16
N ILE A 355 35.28 29.97 -31.35
CA ILE A 355 36.17 30.05 -32.53
C ILE A 355 35.84 31.28 -33.42
N PHE A 356 34.64 31.86 -33.27
CA PHE A 356 34.16 32.99 -34.09
C PHE A 356 33.76 34.23 -33.27
N ALA A 357 34.32 34.41 -32.07
CA ALA A 357 34.14 35.62 -31.24
C ALA A 357 35.42 36.43 -31.17
#